data_AF-A0A183ESW2-F1
#
_entry.id   AF-A0A183ESW2-F1
#
_cell.length_a   1.000
_cell.length_b   1.000
_cell.length_c   1.000
_cell.angle_alpha   90.00
_cell.angle_beta   90.00
_cell.angle_gamma   90.00
#
_symmetry.space_group_name_H-M   'P 1'
#
loop_
_entity.id
_entity.type
_entity.pdbx_description
1 polymer ?
#
loop_
_entity_poly.entity_id
_entity_poly.type
_entity_poly.pdbx_seq_one_letter_code
_entity_poly.pdbx_strand_id
1 'polypeptide(L)'
;MAPKRNNMIPNAHFHKDWQRRVRTWFNQPARKERRRRNRFKKGKLIAPRPVAGRLRPMVRCPTIRYNKKLRLGRGFTLQELKAAGISKREAPTIGIAVDYRRTNRSLESLQVISPGLFPGVFLFFCIKSKDFWAIFLPSSML
;
A
#
# COMPACT_ATOMS: atom_id res chain seq x y z
N MET A 1 -48.93 8.21 -8.15
CA MET A 1 -49.71 7.49 -7.11
C MET A 1 -49.89 8.41 -5.93
N ALA A 2 -51.12 8.72 -5.55
CA ALA A 2 -51.37 9.44 -4.32
C ALA A 2 -50.97 8.55 -3.12
N PRO A 3 -50.29 9.08 -2.09
CA PRO A 3 -49.98 8.32 -0.90
C PRO A 3 -51.29 7.90 -0.22
N LYS A 4 -51.40 6.61 0.11
CA LYS A 4 -52.53 6.07 0.89
C LYS A 4 -52.15 6.08 2.37
N ARG A 5 -52.99 6.66 3.22
CA ARG A 5 -52.75 6.84 4.68
C ARG A 5 -51.49 7.67 4.98
N ASN A 6 -51.08 7.67 6.24
CA ASN A 6 -49.91 8.42 6.73
C ASN A 6 -48.60 7.66 6.48
N ASN A 7 -48.14 7.65 5.23
CA ASN A 7 -46.87 7.05 4.84
C ASN A 7 -45.80 8.13 4.63
N MET A 8 -44.53 7.76 4.78
CA MET A 8 -43.39 8.64 4.47
C MET A 8 -43.45 9.12 3.01
N ILE A 9 -43.23 10.42 2.80
CA ILE A 9 -43.21 11.02 1.47
C ILE A 9 -42.03 10.42 0.68
N PRO A 10 -42.26 9.79 -0.48
CA PRO A 10 -41.19 9.18 -1.25
C PRO A 10 -40.32 10.25 -1.92
N ASN A 11 -39.03 10.29 -1.57
CA ASN A 11 -38.02 11.06 -2.29
C ASN A 11 -37.29 10.15 -3.28
N ALA A 12 -37.99 9.72 -4.32
CA ALA A 12 -37.48 8.74 -5.28
C ALA A 12 -36.73 9.43 -6.44
N HIS A 13 -35.41 9.25 -6.52
CA HIS A 13 -34.56 9.86 -7.56
C HIS A 13 -34.64 9.15 -8.93
N PHE A 14 -35.84 8.85 -9.42
CA PHE A 14 -36.09 8.16 -10.70
C PHE A 14 -36.72 9.08 -11.77
N HIS A 15 -36.50 10.40 -11.69
CA HIS A 15 -37.10 11.40 -12.59
C HIS A 15 -36.43 11.49 -13.97
N LYS A 16 -35.32 10.79 -14.20
CA LYS A 16 -34.61 10.71 -15.48
C LYS A 16 -34.79 9.33 -16.08
N ASP A 17 -34.50 9.19 -17.37
CA ASP A 17 -34.42 7.87 -18.03
C ASP A 17 -33.24 7.06 -17.46
N TRP A 18 -33.52 6.37 -16.36
CA TRP A 18 -32.59 5.55 -15.60
C TRP A 18 -32.50 4.13 -16.18
N GLN A 19 -33.53 3.68 -16.87
CA GLN A 19 -33.61 2.33 -17.45
C GLN A 19 -32.50 2.11 -18.49
N ARG A 20 -32.19 3.15 -19.29
CA ARG A 20 -31.04 3.12 -20.22
C ARG A 20 -29.67 2.96 -19.55
N ARG A 21 -29.53 3.28 -18.26
CA ARG A 21 -28.24 3.30 -17.54
C ARG A 21 -28.16 2.29 -16.41
N VAL A 22 -28.90 1.18 -16.53
CA VAL A 22 -28.87 0.10 -15.53
C VAL A 22 -27.57 -0.69 -15.65
N ARG A 23 -26.75 -0.67 -14.59
CA ARG A 23 -25.57 -1.52 -14.48
C ARG A 23 -25.95 -2.83 -13.80
N THR A 24 -25.90 -3.92 -14.55
CA THR A 24 -26.11 -5.28 -14.02
C THR A 24 -24.80 -5.89 -13.51
N TRP A 25 -24.90 -6.88 -12.61
CA TRP A 25 -23.75 -7.52 -11.96
C TRP A 25 -23.53 -9.00 -12.37
N PHE A 26 -24.16 -9.45 -13.46
CA PHE A 26 -24.01 -10.82 -13.97
C PHE A 26 -22.55 -11.19 -14.33
N ASN A 27 -21.75 -10.19 -14.68
CA ASN A 27 -20.32 -10.38 -14.99
C ASN A 27 -19.42 -10.51 -13.75
N GLN A 28 -19.95 -10.41 -12.53
CA GLN A 28 -19.17 -10.46 -11.30
C GLN A 28 -18.34 -11.75 -11.13
N PRO A 29 -18.88 -12.98 -11.33
CA PRO A 29 -18.09 -14.21 -11.23
C PRO A 29 -16.96 -14.27 -12.28
N ALA A 30 -17.26 -13.96 -13.54
CA ALA A 30 -16.25 -13.90 -14.61
C ALA A 30 -15.14 -12.87 -14.30
N ARG A 31 -15.49 -11.70 -13.76
CA ARG A 31 -14.51 -10.69 -13.32
C ARG A 31 -13.69 -11.14 -12.12
N LYS A 32 -14.24 -11.94 -11.19
CA LYS A 32 -13.49 -12.54 -10.07
C LYS A 32 -12.42 -13.50 -10.59
N GLU A 33 -12.80 -14.39 -11.50
CA GLU A 33 -11.89 -15.36 -12.08
C GLU A 33 -10.80 -14.69 -12.93
N ARG A 34 -11.18 -13.72 -13.79
CA ARG A 34 -10.22 -12.93 -14.57
C ARG A 34 -9.19 -12.24 -13.68
N ARG A 35 -9.61 -11.62 -12.56
CA ARG A 35 -8.68 -11.00 -11.59
C ARG A 35 -7.76 -12.04 -10.94
N ARG A 36 -8.24 -13.26 -10.66
CA ARG A 36 -7.41 -14.36 -10.12
C ARG A 36 -6.35 -14.80 -11.12
N ARG A 37 -6.74 -15.09 -12.37
CA ARG A 37 -5.81 -15.49 -13.43
C ARG A 37 -4.74 -14.42 -13.68
N ASN A 38 -5.13 -13.14 -13.72
CA ASN A 38 -4.17 -12.04 -13.89
C ASN A 38 -3.18 -11.92 -12.72
N ARG A 39 -3.63 -12.13 -11.48
CA ARG A 39 -2.74 -12.17 -10.31
C ARG A 39 -1.72 -13.32 -10.41
N PHE A 40 -2.17 -14.50 -10.86
CA PHE A 40 -1.30 -15.65 -11.06
C PHE A 40 -0.26 -15.42 -12.18
N LYS A 41 -0.71 -14.90 -13.33
CA LYS A 41 0.18 -14.51 -14.44
C LYS A 41 1.23 -13.48 -13.99
N LYS A 42 0.81 -12.44 -13.25
CA LYS A 42 1.72 -11.44 -12.66
C LYS A 42 2.73 -12.08 -11.71
N GLY A 43 2.30 -13.03 -10.88
CA GLY A 43 3.19 -13.73 -9.95
C GLY A 43 4.28 -14.53 -10.65
N LYS A 44 3.93 -15.28 -11.70
CA LYS A 44 4.90 -16.01 -12.53
C LYS A 44 5.93 -15.09 -13.18
N LEU A 45 5.51 -13.91 -13.67
CA LEU A 45 6.40 -12.94 -14.32
C LEU A 45 7.42 -12.30 -13.36
N ILE A 46 7.03 -12.08 -12.10
CA ILE A 46 7.80 -11.30 -11.12
C ILE A 46 8.69 -12.18 -10.21
N ALA A 47 8.51 -13.50 -10.24
CA ALA A 47 9.32 -14.44 -9.45
C ALA A 47 10.83 -14.17 -9.67
N PRO A 48 11.65 -14.05 -8.60
CA PRO A 48 11.42 -14.44 -7.21
C PRO A 48 10.78 -13.38 -6.29
N ARG A 49 10.45 -12.19 -6.80
CA ARG A 49 9.94 -11.08 -5.97
C ARG A 49 8.45 -11.28 -5.58
N PRO A 50 8.01 -10.73 -4.44
CA PRO A 50 6.63 -10.87 -3.98
C PRO A 50 5.62 -10.12 -4.86
N VAL A 51 4.44 -10.71 -5.07
CA VAL A 51 3.38 -10.18 -5.97
C VAL A 51 2.68 -8.94 -5.40
N ALA A 52 2.70 -8.79 -4.07
CA ALA A 52 2.06 -7.70 -3.32
C ALA A 52 2.61 -6.31 -3.69
N GLY A 53 3.77 -6.24 -4.35
CA GLY A 53 4.39 -5.02 -4.83
C GLY A 53 5.41 -4.47 -3.85
N ARG A 54 5.64 -3.16 -3.93
CA ARG A 54 6.64 -2.47 -3.11
C ARG A 54 6.17 -2.33 -1.66
N LEU A 55 7.12 -2.31 -0.72
CA LEU A 55 6.84 -2.00 0.68
C LEU A 55 6.26 -0.59 0.83
N ARG A 56 5.28 -0.46 1.73
CA ARG A 56 4.56 0.78 2.00
C ARG A 56 4.58 1.06 3.51
N PRO A 57 4.71 2.32 3.95
CA PRO A 57 4.78 2.65 5.36
C PRO A 57 3.43 2.50 6.05
N MET A 58 3.46 2.36 7.36
CA MET A 58 2.27 2.46 8.20
C MET A 58 1.98 3.93 8.52
N VAL A 59 0.77 4.41 8.25
CA VAL A 59 0.38 5.82 8.38
C VAL A 59 -0.97 5.92 9.12
N ARG A 60 -1.10 6.91 10.01
CA ARG A 60 -2.38 7.23 10.68
C ARG A 60 -3.37 7.90 9.71
N CYS A 61 -4.66 7.66 9.89
CA CYS A 61 -5.69 8.37 9.12
C CYS A 61 -5.82 9.84 9.57
N PRO A 62 -6.22 10.75 8.67
CA PRO A 62 -6.13 12.20 8.94
C PRO A 62 -7.23 12.76 9.84
N THR A 63 -8.44 12.20 9.84
CA THR A 63 -9.59 12.77 10.58
C THR A 63 -9.66 12.28 12.02
N ILE A 64 -10.25 13.09 12.91
CA ILE A 64 -10.42 12.79 14.35
C ILE A 64 -11.07 11.41 14.56
N ARG A 65 -12.12 11.09 13.78
CA ARG A 65 -12.83 9.81 13.86
C ARG A 65 -11.93 8.58 13.64
N TYR A 66 -10.89 8.70 12.81
CA TYR A 66 -10.09 7.56 12.36
C TYR A 66 -8.60 7.66 12.73
N ASN A 67 -8.16 8.71 13.43
CA ASN A 67 -6.75 8.94 13.76
C ASN A 67 -6.10 7.80 14.57
N LYS A 68 -6.90 7.02 15.33
CA LYS A 68 -6.47 5.83 16.06
C LYS A 68 -6.15 4.64 15.14
N LYS A 69 -6.68 4.62 13.91
CA LYS A 69 -6.49 3.52 12.96
C LYS A 69 -5.25 3.75 12.10
N LEU A 70 -4.48 2.67 11.94
CA LEU A 70 -3.32 2.62 11.07
C LEU A 70 -3.69 1.99 9.73
N ARG A 71 -3.06 2.46 8.65
CA ARG A 71 -3.24 1.95 7.28
C ARG A 71 -1.93 1.98 6.51
N LEU A 72 -1.88 1.26 5.40
CA LEU A 72 -0.75 1.37 4.47
C LEU A 72 -0.81 2.71 3.72
N GLY A 73 0.29 3.44 3.75
CA GLY A 73 0.50 4.71 3.08
C GLY A 73 0.87 4.55 1.61
N ARG A 74 1.23 5.67 0.97
CA ARG A 74 1.68 5.67 -0.43
C ARG A 74 3.12 5.17 -0.55
N GLY A 75 4.03 5.75 0.24
CA GLY A 75 5.46 5.49 0.27
C GLY A 75 6.16 6.21 1.43
N PHE A 76 7.40 5.81 1.71
CA PHE A 76 8.25 6.32 2.78
C PHE A 76 8.71 7.75 2.51
N THR A 77 8.94 8.51 3.57
CA THR A 77 9.48 9.88 3.46
C THR A 77 10.98 9.85 3.24
N LEU A 78 11.54 10.97 2.75
CA LEU A 78 12.98 11.11 2.60
C LEU A 78 13.72 11.07 3.94
N GLN A 79 13.09 11.56 5.01
CA GLN A 79 13.66 11.52 6.36
C GLN A 79 13.72 10.09 6.90
N GLU A 80 12.67 9.29 6.69
CA GLU A 80 12.64 7.87 7.07
C GLU A 80 13.71 7.08 6.31
N LEU A 81 13.84 7.31 5.00
CA LEU A 81 14.86 6.64 4.18
C LEU A 81 16.28 7.02 4.61
N LYS A 82 16.50 8.30 4.92
CA LYS A 82 17.79 8.79 5.44
C LYS A 82 18.12 8.16 6.80
N ALA A 83 17.13 8.04 7.69
CA ALA A 83 17.30 7.36 8.98
C ALA A 83 17.61 5.87 8.82
N ALA A 84 17.08 5.23 7.76
CA ALA A 84 17.38 3.84 7.42
C ALA A 84 18.68 3.65 6.61
N GLY A 85 19.40 4.72 6.26
CA GLY A 85 20.62 4.63 5.44
C GLY A 85 20.39 4.29 3.97
N ILE A 86 19.16 4.41 3.45
CA ILE A 86 18.82 4.05 2.07
C ILE A 86 18.72 5.31 1.21
N SER A 87 19.37 5.31 0.05
CA SER A 87 19.24 6.43 -0.88
C SER A 87 17.88 6.44 -1.58
N LYS A 88 17.37 7.63 -1.88
CA LYS A 88 16.07 7.82 -2.56
C LYS A 88 16.00 7.19 -3.96
N ARG A 89 17.15 6.96 -4.60
CA ARG A 89 17.26 6.39 -5.96
C ARG A 89 17.31 4.86 -5.93
N GLU A 90 17.94 4.27 -4.92
CA GLU A 90 18.03 2.81 -4.76
C GLU A 90 16.76 2.21 -4.17
N ALA A 91 16.04 2.94 -3.32
CA ALA A 91 14.82 2.46 -2.67
C ALA A 91 13.79 1.84 -3.66
N PRO A 92 13.42 2.48 -4.79
CA PRO A 92 12.49 1.88 -5.75
C PRO A 92 12.99 0.59 -6.42
N THR A 93 14.31 0.42 -6.54
CA THR A 93 14.98 -0.75 -7.14
C THR A 93 14.95 -1.94 -6.19
N ILE A 94 15.20 -1.70 -4.90
CA ILE A 94 15.10 -2.70 -3.82
C ILE A 94 13.65 -3.16 -3.64
N GLY A 95 12.68 -2.27 -3.92
CA GLY A 95 11.26 -2.57 -3.80
C GLY A 95 10.56 -1.77 -2.69
N ILE A 96 11.09 -0.61 -2.34
CA ILE A 96 10.52 0.32 -1.35
C ILE A 96 9.83 1.46 -2.10
N ALA A 97 8.58 1.77 -1.74
CA ALA A 97 7.86 2.89 -2.34
C ALA A 97 8.28 4.21 -1.69
N VAL A 98 8.60 5.22 -2.49
CA VAL A 98 9.02 6.55 -2.00
C VAL A 98 7.89 7.56 -2.25
N ASP A 99 7.61 8.42 -1.27
CA ASP A 99 6.67 9.54 -1.41
C ASP A 99 7.31 10.87 -1.00
N TYR A 100 7.65 11.69 -2.00
CA TYR A 100 8.33 12.98 -1.81
C TYR A 100 7.46 14.05 -1.13
N ARG A 101 6.14 13.86 -1.10
CA ARG A 101 5.18 14.87 -0.61
C ARG A 101 4.89 14.76 0.88
N ARG A 102 5.16 13.61 1.49
CA ARG A 102 4.80 13.37 2.89
C ARG A 102 5.87 13.97 3.80
N THR A 103 5.43 14.80 4.74
CA THR A 103 6.24 15.39 5.80
C THR A 103 5.89 14.76 7.13
N ASN A 104 6.89 14.38 7.92
CA ASN A 104 6.65 13.86 9.26
C ASN A 104 6.60 15.03 10.24
N ARG A 105 5.54 15.05 11.07
CA ARG A 105 5.31 16.10 12.08
C ARG A 105 5.59 15.62 13.50
N SER A 106 5.52 14.31 13.74
CA SER A 106 5.76 13.69 15.05
C SER A 106 6.96 12.76 15.01
N LEU A 107 7.75 12.77 16.08
CA LEU A 107 8.93 11.91 16.24
C LEU A 107 8.55 10.44 16.34
N GLU A 108 7.44 10.11 17.01
CA GLU A 108 6.92 8.74 17.11
C GLU A 108 6.73 8.10 15.72
N SER A 109 6.22 8.88 14.75
CA SER A 109 5.98 8.37 13.40
C SER A 109 7.26 8.07 12.64
N LEU A 110 8.36 8.74 12.97
CA LEU A 110 9.69 8.45 12.43
C LEU A 110 10.28 7.19 13.05
N GLN A 111 10.14 7.02 14.36
CA GLN A 111 10.73 5.88 15.10
C GLN A 111 10.06 4.55 14.78
N VAL A 112 8.72 4.52 14.66
CA VAL A 112 7.96 3.30 14.30
C VAL A 112 8.39 2.72 12.94
N ILE A 113 8.99 3.54 12.09
CA ILE A 113 9.40 3.20 10.72
C ILE A 113 10.93 2.99 10.61
N SER A 114 11.68 3.29 11.68
CA SER A 114 13.14 3.10 11.79
C SER A 114 13.50 1.60 11.70
N PRO A 115 14.65 1.22 11.11
CA PRO A 115 14.94 -0.15 10.62
C PRO A 115 14.97 -1.30 11.65
N GLY A 116 14.63 -1.07 12.92
CA GLY A 116 14.58 -2.13 13.96
C GLY A 116 13.43 -3.15 13.81
N LEU A 117 12.59 -3.04 12.78
CA LEU A 117 11.37 -3.85 12.61
C LEU A 117 11.26 -4.56 11.24
N PHE A 118 12.34 -4.62 10.47
CA PHE A 118 12.42 -5.52 9.31
C PHE A 118 13.31 -6.72 9.64
N PRO A 119 12.89 -7.67 10.49
CA PRO A 119 13.61 -8.92 10.64
C PRO A 119 13.50 -9.71 9.32
N GLY A 120 14.56 -9.68 8.50
CA GLY A 120 14.97 -10.82 7.68
C GLY A 120 14.05 -11.34 6.56
N VAL A 121 13.26 -10.52 5.86
CA VAL A 121 12.44 -11.01 4.71
C VAL A 121 12.94 -10.55 3.33
N PHE A 122 14.00 -9.76 3.26
CA PHE A 122 14.65 -9.46 1.97
C PHE A 122 15.65 -10.56 1.61
N LEU A 123 15.19 -11.60 0.92
CA LEU A 123 16.09 -12.42 0.11
C LEU A 123 16.60 -11.54 -1.03
N PHE A 124 17.75 -10.92 -0.81
CA PHE A 124 18.50 -10.24 -1.86
C PHE A 124 19.08 -11.33 -2.77
N PHE A 125 18.35 -11.69 -3.83
CA PHE A 125 18.89 -12.63 -4.82
C PHE A 125 20.04 -11.94 -5.54
N CYS A 126 21.25 -12.31 -5.16
CA CYS A 126 22.51 -11.77 -5.65
C CYS A 126 22.60 -11.99 -7.16
N ILE A 127 22.42 -10.93 -7.94
CA ILE A 127 22.86 -10.89 -9.34
C ILE A 127 24.38 -10.82 -9.26
N LYS A 128 24.99 -11.98 -9.47
CA LYS A 128 26.42 -12.22 -9.41
C LYS A 128 27.20 -11.26 -10.32
N SER A 129 27.87 -10.27 -9.75
CA SER A 129 29.22 -9.87 -10.13
C SER A 129 29.92 -9.34 -8.88
N LYS A 130 31.10 -9.89 -8.63
CA LYS A 130 31.90 -9.88 -7.40
C LYS A 130 32.12 -8.47 -6.80
N ASP A 131 32.44 -8.49 -5.51
CA ASP A 131 33.06 -7.41 -4.72
C ASP A 131 32.10 -6.46 -3.99
N PHE A 132 31.58 -6.90 -2.84
CA PHE A 132 31.23 -6.00 -1.73
C PHE A 132 31.08 -6.80 -0.42
N TRP A 133 32.15 -7.46 0.01
CA TRP A 133 32.30 -7.95 1.38
C TRP A 133 33.07 -6.91 2.18
N ALA A 134 32.38 -6.10 2.98
CA ALA A 134 32.84 -5.53 4.25
C ALA A 134 31.81 -4.50 4.73
N ILE A 135 31.80 -4.28 6.05
CA ILE A 135 31.05 -3.25 6.78
C ILE A 135 29.63 -3.69 7.20
N PHE A 136 29.55 -4.51 8.26
CA PHE A 136 28.92 -4.12 9.54
C PHE A 136 29.04 -5.26 10.57
N LEU A 137 30.13 -5.28 11.34
CA LEU A 137 30.18 -5.90 12.66
C LEU A 137 30.15 -4.75 13.68
N PRO A 138 29.07 -4.55 14.45
CA PRO A 138 29.07 -3.57 15.52
C PRO A 138 29.88 -4.12 16.71
N SER A 139 31.14 -3.75 16.81
CA SER A 139 31.91 -3.78 18.06
C SER A 139 31.52 -2.58 18.92
N SER A 140 30.61 -2.78 19.88
CA SER A 140 30.53 -1.97 21.10
C SER A 140 29.57 -2.60 22.11
N MET A 141 30.05 -3.64 22.80
CA MET A 141 29.61 -4.05 24.13
C MET A 141 30.82 -4.61 24.87
N LEU A 142 31.70 -3.71 25.29
CA LEU A 142 32.54 -3.76 26.50
C LEU A 142 32.66 -2.33 27.01
#